data_AF-A0A9D6MBS9-F1
#
_entry.id   AF-A0A9D6MBS9-F1
#
_cell.length_a   1.000
_cell.length_b   1.000
_cell.length_c   1.000
_cell.angle_alpha   90.00
_cell.angle_beta   90.00
_cell.angle_gamma   90.00
#
_symmetry.space_group_name_H-M   'P 1'
#
loop_
_entity.id
_entity.type
_entity.pdbx_description
1 polymer ?
#
loop_
_entity_poly.entity_id
_entity_poly.type
_entity_poly.pdbx_seq_one_letter_code
_entity_poly.pdbx_strand_id
1 'polypeptide(L)'
;MASGALKFTLAVEAADRTHPLVSAAAALAACHFALARGDYERAVSTANELLAVARQLRIRLFASDTLYYRGKALMEIGRIDEALASLAEARAEAEALGSCRTLWQILAALSPIEAARGDNAEAASLRRQAQEIVEHIADHAGSDELRESFLNMADVRQVMPMGDFR
;
A
#
# COMPACT_ATOMS: atom_id res chain seq x y z
N MET A 1 0.34 12.87 39.14
CA MET A 1 0.72 12.87 37.70
C MET A 1 2.10 12.26 37.51
N ALA A 2 2.22 10.93 37.63
CA ALA A 2 3.48 10.20 37.40
C ALA A 2 3.22 8.72 37.01
N SER A 3 2.14 8.44 36.27
CA SER A 3 1.74 7.05 35.93
C SER A 3 1.88 6.72 34.43
N GLY A 4 2.02 7.74 33.57
CA GLY A 4 2.18 7.54 32.12
C GLY A 4 3.62 7.21 31.70
N ALA A 5 4.62 7.84 32.31
CA ALA A 5 6.03 7.66 31.92
C ALA A 5 6.57 6.25 32.25
N LEU A 6 6.15 5.67 33.38
CA LEU A 6 6.62 4.34 33.79
C LEU A 6 6.07 3.19 32.92
N LYS A 7 4.89 3.34 32.31
CA LYS A 7 4.35 2.36 31.36
C LYS A 7 5.09 2.38 30.02
N PHE A 8 5.68 3.52 29.65
CA PHE A 8 6.41 3.67 28.40
C PHE A 8 7.82 3.06 28.48
N THR A 9 8.50 3.18 29.63
CA THR A 9 9.82 2.56 29.85
C THR A 9 9.72 1.03 29.82
N LEU A 10 8.71 0.44 30.47
CA LEU A 10 8.52 -1.02 30.48
C LEU A 10 8.05 -1.61 29.14
N ALA A 11 7.38 -0.82 28.28
CA ALA A 11 7.00 -1.25 26.93
C ALA A 11 8.16 -1.19 25.93
N VAL A 12 9.11 -0.27 26.13
CA VAL A 12 10.35 -0.19 25.34
C VAL A 12 11.38 -1.22 25.83
N GLU A 13 11.46 -1.49 27.14
CA GLU A 13 12.38 -2.49 27.71
C GLU A 13 11.98 -3.95 27.40
N ALA A 14 10.72 -4.23 27.08
CA ALA A 14 10.30 -5.54 26.57
C ALA A 14 10.54 -5.73 25.06
N ALA A 15 10.91 -4.65 24.34
CA ALA A 15 11.17 -4.65 22.90
C ALA A 15 12.64 -4.90 22.52
N ASP A 16 13.51 -5.17 23.50
CA ASP A 16 14.97 -5.19 23.34
C ASP A 16 15.57 -6.45 22.70
N ARG A 17 14.90 -7.08 21.72
CA ARG A 17 15.54 -8.13 20.88
C ARG A 17 15.19 -8.13 19.40
N THR A 18 14.24 -7.30 18.96
CA THR A 18 13.83 -7.29 17.54
C THR A 18 14.07 -5.91 16.97
N HIS A 19 15.03 -5.81 16.05
CA HIS A 19 15.42 -4.56 15.40
C HIS A 19 14.18 -3.81 14.86
N PRO A 20 14.05 -2.47 15.02
CA PRO A 20 12.85 -1.72 14.63
C PRO A 20 12.40 -1.96 13.18
N LEU A 21 13.34 -2.15 12.26
CA LEU A 21 13.03 -2.51 10.87
C LEU A 21 12.35 -3.88 10.74
N VAL A 22 12.75 -4.87 11.55
CA VAL A 22 12.16 -6.22 11.55
C VAL A 22 10.74 -6.15 12.10
N SER A 23 10.52 -5.37 13.16
CA SER A 23 9.17 -5.13 13.70
C SER A 23 8.26 -4.42 12.68
N ALA A 24 8.77 -3.40 12.00
CA ALA A 24 8.03 -2.69 10.96
C ALA A 24 7.69 -3.58 9.76
N ALA A 25 8.62 -4.40 9.29
CA ALA A 25 8.38 -5.35 8.20
C ALA A 25 7.34 -6.42 8.60
N ALA A 26 7.40 -6.92 9.84
CA ALA A 26 6.41 -7.87 10.36
C ALA A 26 5.01 -7.24 10.46
N ALA A 27 4.91 -5.99 10.92
CA ALA A 27 3.66 -5.24 10.97
C ALA A 27 3.09 -4.99 9.57
N LEU A 28 3.94 -4.69 8.58
CA LEU A 28 3.51 -4.54 7.19
C LEU A 28 2.95 -5.86 6.62
N ALA A 29 3.64 -6.97 6.87
CA ALA A 29 3.16 -8.30 6.48
C ALA A 29 1.82 -8.63 7.16
N ALA A 30 1.65 -8.27 8.43
CA ALA A 30 0.40 -8.44 9.16
C ALA A 30 -0.75 -7.61 8.56
N CYS A 31 -0.49 -6.38 8.10
CA CYS A 31 -1.47 -5.56 7.39
C CYS A 31 -1.93 -6.26 6.09
N HIS A 32 -0.98 -6.69 5.27
CA HIS A 32 -1.27 -7.39 4.02
C HIS A 32 -2.06 -8.69 4.26
N PHE A 33 -1.66 -9.48 5.26
CA PHE A 33 -2.34 -10.74 5.58
C PHE A 33 -3.76 -10.53 6.12
N ALA A 34 -3.96 -9.51 6.97
CA ALA A 34 -5.29 -9.15 7.46
C ALA A 34 -6.21 -8.72 6.31
N LEU A 35 -5.71 -7.90 5.37
CA LEU A 35 -6.44 -7.50 4.16
C LEU A 35 -6.84 -8.73 3.32
N ALA A 36 -5.91 -9.65 3.07
CA ALA A 36 -6.16 -10.86 2.28
C ALA A 36 -7.21 -11.80 2.92
N ARG A 37 -7.37 -11.74 4.24
CA ARG A 37 -8.35 -12.53 5.00
C ARG A 37 -9.72 -11.88 5.13
N GLY A 38 -9.87 -10.62 4.73
CA GLY A 38 -11.08 -9.84 4.99
C GLY A 38 -11.16 -9.25 6.40
N ASP A 39 -10.08 -9.30 7.19
CA ASP A 39 -10.02 -8.68 8.52
C ASP A 39 -9.68 -7.18 8.39
N TYR A 40 -10.56 -6.41 7.74
CA TYR A 40 -10.26 -5.06 7.28
C TYR A 40 -10.02 -4.06 8.42
N GLU A 41 -10.82 -4.09 9.48
CA GLU A 41 -10.63 -3.23 10.66
C GLU A 41 -9.28 -3.50 11.33
N ARG A 42 -8.85 -4.77 11.36
CA ARG A 42 -7.54 -5.14 11.87
C ARG A 42 -6.43 -4.60 10.98
N ALA A 43 -6.56 -4.71 9.66
CA ALA A 43 -5.61 -4.14 8.71
C ALA A 43 -5.46 -2.62 8.91
N VAL A 44 -6.57 -1.90 9.10
CA VAL A 44 -6.57 -0.46 9.40
C VAL A 44 -5.86 -0.16 10.74
N SER A 45 -6.17 -0.90 11.80
CA SER A 45 -5.55 -0.68 13.13
C SER A 45 -4.04 -0.91 13.08
N THR A 46 -3.60 -2.04 12.51
CA THR A 46 -2.17 -2.37 12.40
C THR A 46 -1.43 -1.35 11.52
N ALA A 47 -2.05 -0.88 10.43
CA ALA A 47 -1.45 0.14 9.59
C ALA A 47 -1.31 1.48 10.33
N ASN A 48 -2.31 1.89 11.11
CA ASN A 48 -2.24 3.12 11.91
C ASN A 48 -1.10 3.06 12.96
N GLU A 49 -0.98 1.94 13.65
CA GLU A 49 0.10 1.71 14.63
C GLU A 49 1.48 1.77 13.96
N LEU A 50 1.63 1.08 12.81
CA LEU A 50 2.88 1.10 12.05
C LEU A 50 3.24 2.50 11.56
N LEU A 51 2.27 3.26 11.02
CA LEU A 51 2.50 4.64 10.57
C LEU A 51 2.90 5.56 11.74
N ALA A 52 2.29 5.39 12.91
CA ALA A 52 2.65 6.16 14.10
C ALA A 52 4.11 5.89 14.53
N VAL A 53 4.51 4.62 14.59
CA VAL A 53 5.89 4.21 14.92
C VAL A 53 6.87 4.69 13.84
N ALA A 54 6.53 4.50 12.57
CA ALA A 54 7.35 4.93 11.43
C ALA A 54 7.60 6.45 11.46
N ARG A 55 6.57 7.25 11.78
CA ARG A 55 6.70 8.71 11.94
C ARG A 55 7.60 9.09 13.11
N GLN A 56 7.48 8.42 14.25
CA GLN A 56 8.35 8.67 15.42
C GLN A 56 9.82 8.35 15.13
N LEU A 57 10.07 7.25 14.42
CA LEU A 57 11.41 6.78 14.09
C LEU A 57 11.96 7.39 12.78
N ARG A 58 11.17 8.24 12.10
CA ARG A 58 11.47 8.84 10.78
C ARG A 58 11.82 7.79 9.71
N ILE A 59 11.19 6.62 9.77
CA ILE A 59 11.34 5.55 8.79
C ILE A 59 10.28 5.75 7.71
N ARG A 60 10.72 5.96 6.47
CA ARG A 60 9.81 6.11 5.32
C ARG A 60 9.68 4.86 4.45
N LEU A 61 10.58 3.90 4.63
CA LEU A 61 10.73 2.72 3.76
C LEU A 61 9.41 1.95 3.50
N PHE A 62 8.54 1.87 4.50
CA PHE A 62 7.28 1.13 4.42
C PHE A 62 6.03 2.02 4.32
N ALA A 63 6.20 3.34 4.22
CA ALA A 63 5.09 4.29 4.33
C ALA A 63 4.08 4.12 3.19
N SER A 64 4.55 4.07 1.94
CA SER A 64 3.69 3.89 0.76
C SER A 64 2.88 2.60 0.83
N ASP A 65 3.51 1.48 1.19
CA ASP A 65 2.83 0.18 1.28
C ASP A 65 1.83 0.13 2.44
N THR A 66 2.20 0.68 3.59
CA THR A 66 1.32 0.72 4.77
C THR A 66 0.07 1.57 4.49
N LEU A 67 0.27 2.74 3.87
CA LEU A 67 -0.82 3.63 3.47
C LEU A 67 -1.70 3.01 2.37
N TYR A 68 -1.10 2.26 1.44
CA TYR A 68 -1.82 1.51 0.42
C TYR A 68 -2.73 0.44 1.04
N TYR A 69 -2.19 -0.43 1.92
CA TYR A 69 -3.01 -1.46 2.59
C TYR A 69 -4.10 -0.86 3.46
N ARG A 70 -3.81 0.23 4.17
CA ARG A 70 -4.82 0.99 4.92
C ARG A 70 -5.93 1.50 4.00
N GLY A 71 -5.56 2.10 2.87
CA GLY A 71 -6.50 2.61 1.87
C GLY A 71 -7.40 1.51 1.33
N LYS A 72 -6.82 0.39 0.90
CA LYS A 72 -7.56 -0.79 0.43
C LYS A 72 -8.53 -1.32 1.49
N ALA A 73 -8.08 -1.48 2.73
CA ALA A 73 -8.96 -1.95 3.81
C ALA A 73 -10.12 -0.97 4.09
N LEU A 74 -9.85 0.34 4.04
CA LEU A 74 -10.87 1.37 4.21
C LEU A 74 -11.92 1.36 3.08
N MET A 75 -11.52 1.06 1.84
CA MET A 75 -12.45 0.88 0.72
C MET A 75 -13.43 -0.27 1.00
N GLU A 76 -12.92 -1.41 1.46
CA GLU A 76 -13.73 -2.61 1.69
C GLU A 76 -14.77 -2.43 2.81
N ILE A 77 -14.49 -1.57 3.80
CA ILE A 77 -15.44 -1.20 4.87
C ILE A 77 -16.24 0.08 4.58
N GLY A 78 -16.18 0.58 3.34
CA GLY A 78 -16.99 1.72 2.89
C GLY A 78 -16.57 3.10 3.41
N ARG A 79 -15.39 3.23 4.02
CA ARG A 79 -14.84 4.50 4.54
C ARG A 79 -14.07 5.24 3.43
N ILE A 80 -14.78 5.61 2.37
CA ILE A 80 -14.20 6.07 1.09
C ILE A 80 -13.36 7.35 1.24
N ASP A 81 -13.80 8.34 2.00
CA ASP A 81 -13.03 9.59 2.17
C ASP A 81 -11.67 9.34 2.86
N GLU A 82 -11.65 8.44 3.85
CA GLU A 82 -10.42 8.06 4.52
C GLU A 82 -9.52 7.18 3.65
N ALA A 83 -10.13 6.33 2.81
CA ALA A 83 -9.41 5.55 1.83
C ALA A 83 -8.71 6.46 0.82
N LEU A 84 -9.43 7.45 0.29
CA LEU A 84 -8.89 8.45 -0.63
C LEU A 84 -7.72 9.22 -0.01
N ALA A 85 -7.88 9.71 1.22
CA ALA A 85 -6.80 10.37 1.94
C ALA A 85 -5.57 9.47 2.11
N SER A 86 -5.79 8.19 2.48
CA SER A 86 -4.72 7.21 2.64
C SER A 86 -3.97 6.95 1.33
N LEU A 87 -4.71 6.77 0.23
CA LEU A 87 -4.14 6.45 -1.08
C LEU A 87 -3.44 7.66 -1.71
N ALA A 88 -3.94 8.87 -1.47
CA ALA A 88 -3.26 10.10 -1.90
C ALA A 88 -1.92 10.28 -1.19
N GLU A 89 -1.86 10.04 0.12
CA GLU A 89 -0.59 10.05 0.88
C GLU A 89 0.33 8.90 0.42
N ALA A 90 -0.23 7.71 0.15
CA ALA A 90 0.53 6.57 -0.39
C ALA A 90 1.19 6.91 -1.72
N ARG A 91 0.45 7.58 -2.62
CA ARG A 91 0.94 8.01 -3.94
C ARG A 91 2.12 8.97 -3.77
N ALA A 92 1.97 10.00 -2.95
CA ALA A 92 3.02 10.99 -2.70
C ALA A 92 4.30 10.34 -2.13
N GLU A 93 4.16 9.39 -1.18
CA GLU A 93 5.29 8.65 -0.63
C GLU A 93 5.95 7.74 -1.70
N ALA A 94 5.15 7.03 -2.51
CA ALA A 94 5.66 6.16 -3.55
C ALA A 94 6.42 6.94 -4.64
N GLU A 95 5.89 8.09 -5.08
CA GLU A 95 6.56 8.99 -6.02
C GLU A 95 7.86 9.54 -5.44
N ALA A 96 7.86 9.97 -4.17
CA ALA A 96 9.06 10.49 -3.49
C ALA A 96 10.17 9.43 -3.32
N LEU A 97 9.79 8.16 -3.15
CA LEU A 97 10.72 7.03 -3.00
C LEU A 97 11.11 6.38 -4.34
N GLY A 98 10.46 6.76 -5.45
CA GLY A 98 10.62 6.07 -6.75
C GLY A 98 10.13 4.62 -6.73
N SER A 99 9.15 4.29 -5.90
CA SER A 99 8.65 2.92 -5.72
C SER A 99 7.66 2.53 -6.82
N CYS A 100 8.18 2.13 -7.99
CA CYS A 100 7.36 1.64 -9.10
C CYS A 100 6.47 0.45 -8.68
N ARG A 101 6.98 -0.44 -7.82
CA ARG A 101 6.27 -1.65 -7.36
C ARG A 101 4.91 -1.35 -6.74
N THR A 102 4.82 -0.34 -5.90
CA THR A 102 3.58 -0.01 -5.17
C THR A 102 2.77 1.07 -5.89
N LEU A 103 3.42 1.95 -6.67
CA LEU A 103 2.78 3.09 -7.32
C LEU A 103 1.65 2.67 -8.27
N TRP A 104 1.86 1.66 -9.12
CA TRP A 104 0.79 1.21 -10.04
C TRP A 104 -0.43 0.67 -9.29
N GLN A 105 -0.22 -0.01 -8.16
CA GLN A 105 -1.31 -0.53 -7.32
C GLN A 105 -2.13 0.60 -6.69
N ILE A 106 -1.45 1.65 -6.22
CA ILE A 106 -2.07 2.85 -5.65
C ILE A 106 -2.90 3.58 -6.70
N LEU A 107 -2.34 3.80 -7.90
CA LEU A 107 -3.03 4.44 -9.01
C LEU A 107 -4.27 3.62 -9.45
N ALA A 108 -4.13 2.30 -9.53
CA ALA A 108 -5.22 1.39 -9.84
C ALA A 108 -6.34 1.43 -8.77
N ALA A 109 -5.99 1.61 -7.50
CA ALA A 109 -6.96 1.73 -6.40
C ALA A 109 -7.67 3.10 -6.35
N LEU A 110 -6.98 4.18 -6.74
CA LEU A 110 -7.56 5.53 -6.83
C LEU A 110 -8.55 5.66 -8.00
N SER A 111 -8.27 5.03 -9.14
CA SER A 111 -9.10 5.10 -10.36
C SER A 111 -10.60 4.85 -10.12
N PRO A 112 -11.05 3.75 -9.48
CA PRO A 112 -12.48 3.53 -9.23
C PRO A 112 -13.09 4.53 -8.23
N ILE A 113 -12.29 5.11 -7.32
CA ILE A 113 -12.77 6.13 -6.38
C ILE A 113 -13.10 7.42 -7.15
N GLU A 114 -12.22 7.86 -8.06
CA GLU A 114 -12.48 9.06 -8.88
C GLU A 114 -13.66 8.86 -9.85
N ALA A 115 -13.79 7.66 -10.43
CA ALA A 115 -14.95 7.32 -11.25
C ALA A 115 -16.26 7.41 -10.45
N ALA A 116 -16.29 6.89 -9.23
CA ALA A 116 -17.45 6.98 -8.33
C ALA A 116 -17.78 8.42 -7.92
N ARG A 117 -16.79 9.32 -7.92
CA ARG A 117 -16.96 10.76 -7.68
C ARG A 117 -17.38 11.55 -8.93
N GLY A 118 -17.46 10.89 -10.09
CA GLY A 118 -17.87 11.49 -11.36
C GLY A 118 -16.72 12.02 -12.22
N ASP A 119 -15.47 11.91 -11.75
CA ASP A 119 -14.30 12.33 -12.53
C ASP A 119 -13.74 11.15 -13.35
N ASN A 120 -14.47 10.82 -14.42
CA ASN A 120 -14.07 9.76 -15.34
C ASN A 120 -12.77 10.07 -16.10
N ALA A 121 -12.42 11.35 -16.26
CA ALA A 121 -11.21 11.76 -16.94
C ALA A 121 -9.97 11.44 -16.08
N GLU A 122 -10.01 11.83 -14.81
CA GLU A 122 -8.94 11.48 -13.86
C GLU A 122 -8.88 9.97 -13.62
N ALA A 123 -10.02 9.30 -13.48
CA ALA A 123 -10.06 7.84 -13.35
C ALA A 123 -9.34 7.13 -14.50
N ALA A 124 -9.58 7.57 -15.75
CA ALA A 124 -8.90 7.03 -16.94
C ALA A 124 -7.42 7.40 -16.99
N SER A 125 -7.04 8.59 -16.53
CA SER A 125 -5.65 9.03 -16.41
C SER A 125 -4.87 8.14 -15.43
N LEU A 126 -5.40 7.94 -14.22
CA LEU A 126 -4.81 7.07 -13.19
C LEU A 126 -4.65 5.63 -13.68
N ARG A 127 -5.67 5.12 -14.38
CA ARG A 127 -5.66 3.79 -14.97
C ARG A 127 -4.52 3.62 -15.98
N ARG A 128 -4.34 4.60 -16.87
CA ARG A 128 -3.29 4.60 -17.90
C ARG A 128 -1.90 4.65 -17.27
N GLN A 129 -1.69 5.52 -16.29
CA GLN A 129 -0.42 5.61 -15.56
C GLN A 129 -0.08 4.28 -14.85
N ALA A 130 -1.07 3.60 -14.28
CA ALA A 130 -0.86 2.28 -13.69
C ALA A 130 -0.42 1.24 -14.74
N GLN A 131 -1.02 1.26 -15.94
CA GLN A 131 -0.67 0.37 -17.05
C GLN A 131 0.76 0.63 -17.54
N GLU A 132 1.14 1.89 -17.74
CA GLU A 132 2.49 2.28 -18.17
C GLU A 132 3.58 1.77 -17.20
N ILE A 133 3.32 1.83 -15.89
CA ILE A 133 4.25 1.30 -14.88
C ILE A 133 4.31 -0.24 -14.92
N VAL A 134 3.17 -0.91 -15.10
CA VAL A 134 3.12 -2.37 -15.24
C VAL A 134 3.91 -2.82 -16.47
N GLU A 135 3.72 -2.16 -17.62
CA GLU A 135 4.48 -2.42 -18.84
C GLU A 135 5.97 -2.19 -18.62
N HIS A 136 6.34 -1.09 -17.98
CA HIS A 136 7.74 -0.82 -17.64
C HIS A 136 8.36 -1.94 -16.77
N ILE A 137 7.65 -2.42 -15.73
CA ILE A 137 8.14 -3.54 -14.91
C ILE A 137 8.27 -4.82 -15.74
N ALA A 138 7.29 -5.11 -16.59
CA ALA A 138 7.26 -6.29 -17.45
C ALA A 138 8.45 -6.29 -18.44
N ASP A 139 8.75 -5.16 -19.06
CA ASP A 139 9.85 -5.00 -20.02
C ASP A 139 11.24 -5.08 -19.35
N HIS A 140 11.31 -4.88 -18.04
CA HIS A 140 12.55 -4.97 -17.25
C HIS A 140 12.60 -6.23 -16.36
N ALA A 141 11.72 -7.21 -16.59
CA ALA A 141 11.65 -8.43 -15.79
C ALA A 141 12.88 -9.35 -15.93
N GLY A 142 13.67 -9.18 -17.00
CA GLY A 142 14.93 -9.88 -17.22
C GLY A 142 14.83 -11.20 -17.98
N SER A 143 13.63 -11.79 -18.11
CA SER A 143 13.34 -12.90 -19.02
C SER A 143 11.87 -12.90 -19.45
N ASP A 144 11.57 -13.56 -20.57
CA ASP A 144 10.20 -13.69 -21.07
C ASP A 144 9.31 -14.47 -20.09
N GLU A 145 9.85 -15.48 -19.41
CA GLU A 145 9.10 -16.26 -18.41
C GLU A 145 8.71 -15.41 -17.19
N LEU A 146 9.63 -14.57 -16.69
CA LEU A 146 9.33 -13.66 -15.57
C LEU A 146 8.35 -12.58 -15.98
N ARG A 147 8.48 -12.07 -17.21
CA ARG A 147 7.54 -11.12 -17.81
C ARG A 147 6.13 -11.72 -17.88
N GLU A 148 5.98 -12.91 -18.45
CA GLU A 148 4.69 -13.61 -18.54
C GLU A 148 4.12 -13.93 -17.16
N SER A 149 4.94 -14.38 -16.22
CA SER A 149 4.50 -14.66 -14.85
C SER A 149 3.94 -13.42 -14.17
N PHE A 150 4.64 -12.28 -14.29
CA PHE A 150 4.19 -11.01 -13.75
C PHE A 150 2.88 -10.54 -14.39
N LEU A 151 2.78 -10.58 -15.72
CA LEU A 151 1.57 -10.18 -16.46
C LEU A 151 0.36 -11.08 -16.16
N ASN A 152 0.58 -12.33 -15.73
CA ASN A 152 -0.49 -13.26 -15.37
C ASN A 152 -1.01 -13.11 -13.92
N MET A 153 -0.34 -12.32 -13.07
CA MET A 153 -0.83 -12.06 -11.72
C MET A 153 -2.24 -11.45 -11.76
N ALA A 154 -3.11 -11.88 -10.85
CA ALA A 154 -4.53 -11.48 -10.86
C ALA A 154 -4.70 -9.95 -10.83
N ASP A 155 -3.98 -9.27 -9.93
CA ASP A 155 -4.03 -7.82 -9.80
C ASP A 155 -3.47 -7.09 -11.03
N VAL A 156 -2.45 -7.65 -11.68
CA VAL A 156 -1.86 -7.08 -12.90
C VAL A 156 -2.85 -7.21 -14.07
N ARG A 157 -3.45 -8.37 -14.27
CA ARG A 157 -4.50 -8.57 -15.27
C ARG A 157 -5.71 -7.69 -15.05
N GLN A 158 -6.05 -7.37 -13.80
CA GLN A 158 -7.10 -6.43 -13.47
C GLN A 158 -6.76 -4.98 -13.82
N VAL A 159 -5.50 -4.63 -14.07
CA VAL A 159 -5.08 -3.28 -14.50
C VAL A 159 -4.94 -3.18 -16.01
N MET A 160 -4.43 -4.23 -16.64
CA MET A 160 -4.24 -4.28 -18.08
C MET A 160 -5.58 -4.31 -18.83
N PRO A 161 -5.67 -3.70 -20.03
CA PRO A 161 -6.84 -3.85 -20.88
C PRO A 161 -7.06 -5.33 -21.23
N MET A 162 -8.31 -5.77 -21.28
CA MET A 162 -8.64 -7.10 -21.81
C MET A 162 -8.43 -7.10 -23.32
N GLY A 163 -7.22 -7.41 -23.79
CA GLY A 163 -6.95 -7.55 -25.23
C GLY A 163 -5.47 -7.68 -25.57
N ASP A 164 -5.13 -8.87 -26.09
CA ASP A 164 -3.97 -9.27 -26.90
C ASP A 164 -2.57 -9.05 -26.31
N PHE A 165 -2.17 -9.98 -25.43
CA PHE A 165 -0.76 -10.39 -25.32
C PHE A 165 -0.36 -10.97 -26.69
N ARG A 166 0.23 -10.13 -27.54
CA ARG A 166 0.88 -10.52 -28.79
C ARG A 166 2.38 -10.73 -28.56
#